data_AF-A0A8K0HJE7-F1
#
_entry.id   AF-A0A8K0HJE7-F1
#
_cell.length_a   1.000
_cell.length_b   1.000
_cell.length_c   1.000
_cell.angle_alpha   90.00
_cell.angle_beta   90.00
_cell.angle_gamma   90.00
#
_symmetry.space_group_name_H-M   'P 1'
#
loop_
_entity.id
_entity.type
_entity.pdbx_description
1 polymer ?
#
loop_
_entity_poly.entity_id
_entity_poly.type
_entity_poly.pdbx_seq_one_letter_code
_entity_poly.pdbx_strand_id
1 'polypeptide(L)'
;MHLKCYMASPNPGLALDCDGVIRALVVIGQHPKSGTGPHPRVPSGSRALCCSPLPEIRVSTDTLNEILRAAALRLIGLHYSISLVSLSHQSSLSWVHELRNKSKSELLSQLKDLKAELALLRVAKVTGGAPNKLSKIKVVRLSIAQVLTVISQKQKEVLREAYKKKKYMPLDLRPKKTRAIRRRLTKHQASLKTEREKKREMYFPMRKYAIKV
;
A
#
# COMPACT_ATOMS: atom_id res chain seq x y z
N MET A 1 -40.64 14.51 -23.78
CA MET A 1 -40.90 13.09 -23.45
C MET A 1 -39.61 12.36 -23.04
N HIS A 2 -39.07 12.66 -21.85
CA HIS A 2 -37.91 11.94 -21.30
C HIS A 2 -37.88 12.07 -19.77
N LEU A 3 -38.65 11.22 -19.08
CA LEU A 3 -38.51 11.03 -17.63
C LEU A 3 -37.73 9.72 -17.41
N LYS A 4 -36.57 9.82 -16.77
CA LYS A 4 -35.88 8.66 -16.19
C LYS A 4 -36.42 8.45 -14.79
N CYS A 5 -37.31 7.48 -14.62
CA CYS A 5 -37.70 7.00 -13.29
C CYS A 5 -36.50 6.33 -12.63
N TYR A 6 -35.78 7.06 -11.77
CA TYR A 6 -34.88 6.46 -10.79
C TYR A 6 -35.74 5.79 -9.71
N MET A 7 -35.82 4.46 -9.74
CA MET A 7 -36.37 3.70 -8.63
C MET A 7 -35.42 3.81 -7.44
N ALA A 8 -35.90 4.45 -6.37
CA ALA A 8 -35.14 4.64 -5.14
C ALA A 8 -34.91 3.31 -4.41
N SER A 9 -33.75 3.15 -3.80
CA SER A 9 -33.54 2.13 -2.76
C SER A 9 -33.88 2.74 -1.40
N PRO A 10 -34.71 2.09 -0.57
CA PRO A 10 -35.07 2.62 0.74
C PRO A 10 -34.02 2.24 1.78
N ASN A 11 -33.40 3.24 2.39
CA ASN A 11 -33.26 3.31 3.85
C ASN A 11 -32.94 4.75 4.29
N PRO A 12 -33.70 5.32 5.24
CA PRO A 12 -33.57 6.72 5.62
C PRO A 12 -32.46 6.93 6.65
N GLY A 13 -31.75 8.06 6.55
CA GLY A 13 -30.74 8.45 7.51
C GLY A 13 -30.02 9.73 7.10
N LEU A 14 -30.56 10.87 7.52
CA LEU A 14 -30.06 12.23 7.32
C LEU A 14 -30.25 12.81 5.89
N ALA A 15 -31.35 13.55 5.75
CA ALA A 15 -31.48 14.67 4.81
C ALA A 15 -31.32 16.01 5.59
N LEU A 16 -31.55 17.15 4.90
CA LEU A 16 -31.28 18.55 5.30
C LEU A 16 -29.81 19.00 5.10
N ASP A 17 -29.50 20.17 4.54
CA ASP A 17 -30.29 21.04 3.63
C ASP A 17 -29.35 22.00 2.84
N CYS A 18 -29.92 22.82 1.95
CA CYS A 18 -29.27 23.36 0.75
C CYS A 18 -28.08 24.35 0.88
N ASP A 19 -27.68 24.79 2.08
CA ASP A 19 -26.50 25.64 2.33
C ASP A 19 -25.54 25.04 3.41
N GLY A 20 -25.59 23.70 3.56
CA GLY A 20 -25.12 22.95 4.74
C GLY A 20 -23.64 23.07 5.15
N VAL A 21 -23.30 24.11 5.92
CA VAL A 21 -22.04 24.22 6.68
C VAL A 21 -22.28 23.88 8.15
N ILE A 22 -21.75 22.75 8.63
CA ILE A 22 -21.50 22.55 10.07
C ILE A 22 -20.08 23.04 10.37
N ARG A 23 -19.98 24.17 11.08
CA ARG A 23 -18.69 24.75 11.49
C ARG A 23 -18.13 24.05 12.73
N ALA A 24 -16.86 23.65 12.65
CA ALA A 24 -15.96 23.65 13.80
C ALA A 24 -14.67 24.39 13.37
N LEU A 25 -14.37 25.52 14.00
CA LEU A 25 -13.15 26.29 13.73
C LEU A 25 -11.95 25.70 14.48
N VAL A 26 -10.80 25.57 13.82
CA VAL A 26 -9.48 26.01 14.36
C VAL A 26 -8.59 26.53 13.20
N VAL A 27 -7.83 27.60 13.49
CA VAL A 27 -7.06 28.50 12.61
C VAL A 27 -5.66 28.69 13.22
N ILE A 28 -4.52 28.73 12.52
CA ILE A 28 -4.13 28.50 11.10
C ILE A 28 -2.67 27.96 11.11
N GLY A 29 -2.19 27.26 10.07
CA GLY A 29 -0.77 26.90 9.97
C GLY A 29 -0.31 26.44 8.58
N GLN A 30 0.35 27.32 7.82
CA GLN A 30 0.84 27.04 6.47
C GLN A 30 2.18 26.26 6.48
N HIS A 31 2.44 25.48 5.44
CA HIS A 31 3.77 24.91 5.16
C HIS A 31 4.84 26.01 5.01
N PRO A 32 6.10 25.70 5.37
CA PRO A 32 7.14 25.91 4.36
C PRO A 32 8.15 24.74 4.21
N LYS A 33 8.35 24.36 2.95
CA LYS A 33 9.62 24.03 2.27
C LYS A 33 10.69 23.22 3.05
N SER A 34 10.93 22.00 2.57
CA SER A 34 12.16 21.24 2.83
C SER A 34 13.40 21.99 2.31
N GLY A 35 14.25 22.46 3.22
CA GLY A 35 15.57 23.02 2.91
C GLY A 35 16.69 22.11 3.42
N THR A 36 17.69 21.85 2.57
CA THR A 36 18.91 21.11 2.92
C THR A 36 19.94 22.04 3.56
N GLY A 37 20.42 21.72 4.77
CA GLY A 37 21.45 22.49 5.49
C GLY A 37 22.09 21.68 6.63
N PRO A 38 23.33 21.98 7.06
CA PRO A 38 24.22 20.99 7.68
C PRO A 38 24.17 20.91 9.22
N HIS A 39 24.84 19.86 9.74
CA HIS A 39 24.92 19.44 11.14
C HIS A 39 25.25 20.54 12.17
N PRO A 40 24.65 20.49 13.38
CA PRO A 40 25.06 21.32 14.51
C PRO A 40 26.40 20.84 15.11
N ARG A 41 27.23 21.79 15.53
CA ARG A 41 28.42 21.52 16.36
C ARG A 41 28.01 21.45 17.83
N VAL A 42 28.64 20.55 18.58
CA VAL A 42 28.54 20.47 20.05
C VAL A 42 29.16 21.71 20.71
N PRO A 43 28.49 22.33 21.71
CA PRO A 43 29.13 23.20 22.68
C PRO A 43 29.71 22.38 23.84
N SER A 44 30.97 22.63 24.17
CA SER A 44 31.53 22.30 25.48
C SER A 44 30.92 23.23 26.55
N GLY A 45 30.61 22.71 27.74
CA GLY A 45 29.92 23.49 28.76
C GLY A 45 29.67 22.72 30.06
N SER A 46 30.73 22.50 30.83
CA SER A 46 30.67 21.84 32.13
C SER A 46 29.85 22.64 33.15
N ARG A 47 28.87 22.00 33.81
CA ARG A 47 28.41 22.38 35.16
C ARG A 47 28.06 21.13 35.96
N ALA A 48 28.93 20.80 36.91
CA ALA A 48 28.63 19.93 38.04
C ALA A 48 27.83 20.70 39.12
N LEU A 49 27.66 20.08 40.30
CA LEU A 49 26.84 20.46 41.47
C LEU A 49 25.42 19.83 41.42
N CYS A 50 24.96 19.03 42.37
CA CYS A 50 25.60 18.38 43.54
C CYS A 50 24.88 17.05 43.82
N CYS A 51 25.62 15.98 44.14
CA CYS A 51 25.01 14.77 44.70
C CYS A 51 24.89 14.91 46.22
N SER A 52 23.72 14.61 46.79
CA SER A 52 23.57 14.29 48.21
C SER A 52 23.65 12.77 48.40
N PRO A 53 24.34 12.24 49.43
CA PRO A 53 24.40 10.79 49.66
C PRO A 53 23.03 10.23 50.06
N LEU A 54 22.60 9.14 49.41
CA LEU A 54 21.53 8.27 49.90
C LEU A 54 22.13 7.18 50.80
N PRO A 55 21.41 6.70 51.84
CA PRO A 55 21.94 5.70 52.76
C PRO A 55 22.11 4.32 52.10
N GLU A 56 23.26 3.69 52.32
CA GLU A 56 23.48 2.29 51.93
C GLU A 56 22.63 1.34 52.78
N ILE A 57 21.69 0.63 52.15
CA ILE A 57 21.03 -0.52 52.77
C ILE A 57 21.77 -1.78 52.31
N ARG A 58 22.62 -2.35 53.18
CA ARG A 58 23.23 -3.66 52.95
C ARG A 58 22.19 -4.76 53.14
N VAL A 59 21.77 -5.37 52.03
CA VAL A 59 21.03 -6.64 52.03
C VAL A 59 22.01 -7.74 51.60
N SER A 60 22.03 -8.89 52.30
CA SER A 60 23.07 -9.91 52.05
C SER A 60 22.94 -10.54 50.66
N THR A 61 24.10 -10.84 50.06
CA THR A 61 24.23 -11.37 48.69
C THR A 61 23.56 -12.72 48.47
N ASP A 62 23.24 -13.45 49.53
CA ASP A 62 22.62 -14.77 49.46
C ASP A 62 21.11 -14.66 49.16
N THR A 63 20.43 -13.68 49.75
CA THR A 63 18.99 -13.43 49.54
C THR A 63 18.69 -12.96 48.11
N LEU A 64 19.57 -12.15 47.52
CA LEU A 64 19.45 -11.70 46.13
C LEU A 64 19.64 -12.85 45.14
N ASN A 65 20.56 -13.79 45.43
CA ASN A 65 20.81 -14.95 44.58
C ASN A 65 19.65 -15.97 44.59
N GLU A 66 18.97 -16.17 45.72
CA GLU A 66 17.75 -17.00 45.77
C GLU A 66 16.61 -16.37 44.95
N ILE A 67 16.39 -15.06 45.08
CA ILE A 67 15.36 -14.34 44.31
C ILE A 67 15.64 -14.42 42.81
N LEU A 68 16.90 -14.25 42.38
CA LEU A 68 17.31 -14.42 40.98
C LEU A 68 17.10 -15.85 40.46
N ARG A 69 17.43 -16.88 41.25
CA ARG A 69 17.19 -18.28 40.89
C ARG A 69 15.69 -18.61 40.76
N ALA A 70 14.86 -18.13 41.69
CA ALA A 70 13.42 -18.31 41.65
C ALA A 70 12.76 -17.56 40.46
N ALA A 71 13.26 -16.37 40.12
CA ALA A 71 12.84 -15.62 38.94
C ALA A 71 13.24 -16.32 37.63
N ALA A 72 14.46 -16.84 37.55
CA ALA A 72 14.96 -17.57 36.37
C ALA A 72 14.11 -18.81 36.06
N LEU A 73 13.78 -19.63 37.06
CA LEU A 73 12.95 -20.83 36.86
C LEU A 73 11.50 -20.47 36.43
N ARG A 74 10.93 -19.38 36.95
CA ARG A 74 9.62 -18.87 36.48
C ARG A 74 9.66 -18.37 35.03
N LEU A 75 10.72 -17.67 34.62
CA LEU A 75 10.90 -17.21 33.24
C LEU A 75 11.08 -18.39 32.28
N ILE A 76 11.86 -19.40 32.63
CA ILE A 76 12.06 -20.62 31.83
C ILE A 76 10.73 -21.38 31.65
N GLY A 77 9.95 -21.55 32.72
CA GLY A 77 8.64 -22.21 32.65
C GLY A 77 7.62 -21.48 31.77
N LEU A 78 7.56 -20.14 31.85
CA LEU A 78 6.70 -19.32 30.99
C LEU A 78 7.15 -19.35 29.52
N HIS A 79 8.45 -19.40 29.24
CA HIS A 79 8.97 -19.46 27.87
C HIS A 79 8.60 -20.78 27.16
N TYR A 80 8.52 -21.88 27.92
CA TYR A 80 8.13 -23.20 27.39
C TYR A 80 6.63 -23.28 27.08
N SER A 81 5.77 -22.66 27.89
CA SER A 81 4.31 -22.67 27.65
C SER A 81 3.89 -21.78 26.48
N ILE A 82 4.51 -20.60 26.30
CA ILE A 82 4.23 -19.67 25.19
C ILE A 82 4.59 -20.28 23.82
N SER A 83 5.63 -21.12 23.78
CA SER A 83 6.08 -21.79 22.54
C SER A 83 5.06 -22.80 21.99
N LEU A 84 4.29 -23.49 22.85
CA LEU A 84 3.34 -24.52 22.41
C LEU A 84 2.02 -23.94 21.84
N VAL A 85 1.55 -22.81 22.37
CA VAL A 85 0.28 -22.18 21.94
C VAL A 85 0.42 -21.44 20.59
N SER A 86 1.64 -20.98 20.28
CA SER A 86 1.92 -20.12 19.12
C SER A 86 1.91 -20.85 17.76
N LEU A 87 1.88 -22.18 17.73
CA LEU A 87 1.93 -22.99 16.49
C LEU A 87 0.55 -23.40 15.92
N SER A 88 -0.53 -22.69 16.27
CA SER A 88 -1.91 -23.06 15.91
C SER A 88 -2.73 -21.98 15.20
N HIS A 89 -2.09 -21.09 14.43
CA HIS A 89 -2.77 -20.19 13.49
C HIS A 89 -2.21 -20.29 12.06
N GLN A 90 -2.26 -21.49 11.49
CA GLN A 90 -2.01 -21.74 10.07
C GLN A 90 -3.16 -21.17 9.20
N SER A 91 -3.38 -19.86 9.21
CA SER A 91 -4.27 -19.21 8.26
C SER A 91 -3.59 -19.17 6.89
N SER A 92 -3.95 -20.12 6.03
CA SER A 92 -3.38 -20.32 4.69
C SER A 92 -3.72 -19.17 3.72
N LEU A 93 -3.05 -18.03 3.90
CA LEU A 93 -2.94 -17.01 2.87
C LEU A 93 -2.04 -17.56 1.76
N SER A 94 -2.65 -18.17 0.75
CA SER A 94 -1.93 -18.66 -0.45
C SER A 94 -1.08 -17.53 -1.04
N TRP A 95 0.23 -17.73 -1.10
CA TRP A 95 1.13 -16.68 -1.54
C TRP A 95 0.94 -16.42 -3.04
N VAL A 96 0.75 -15.16 -3.43
CA VAL A 96 0.25 -14.81 -4.78
C VAL A 96 1.15 -15.31 -5.92
N HIS A 97 2.44 -15.50 -5.67
CA HIS A 97 3.38 -16.08 -6.63
C HIS A 97 3.08 -17.56 -6.93
N GLU A 98 2.64 -18.37 -5.96
CA GLU A 98 2.23 -19.76 -6.23
C GLU A 98 1.09 -19.83 -7.25
N LEU A 99 0.11 -18.92 -7.13
CA LEU A 99 -1.01 -18.79 -8.08
C LEU A 99 -0.55 -18.42 -9.49
N ARG A 100 0.62 -17.76 -9.65
CA ARG A 100 1.17 -17.42 -10.97
C ARG A 100 1.75 -18.63 -11.69
N ASN A 101 2.25 -19.62 -10.96
CA ASN A 101 2.85 -20.83 -11.55
C ASN A 101 1.77 -21.84 -12.01
N LYS A 102 0.54 -21.74 -11.46
CA LYS A 102 -0.61 -22.60 -11.79
C LYS A 102 -1.18 -22.38 -13.18
N SER A 103 -1.76 -23.43 -13.76
CA SER A 103 -2.43 -23.36 -15.07
C SER A 103 -3.78 -22.63 -15.02
N LYS A 104 -4.33 -22.27 -16.20
CA LYS A 104 -5.62 -21.57 -16.29
C LYS A 104 -6.79 -22.44 -15.80
N SER A 105 -6.76 -23.74 -16.04
CA SER A 105 -7.79 -24.69 -15.59
C SER A 105 -7.78 -24.84 -14.07
N GLU A 106 -6.61 -25.01 -13.45
CA GLU A 106 -6.47 -25.07 -11.99
C GLU A 106 -7.01 -23.83 -11.29
N LEU A 107 -6.66 -22.64 -11.80
CA LEU A 107 -7.16 -21.36 -11.25
C LEU A 107 -8.68 -21.22 -11.38
N LEU A 108 -9.28 -21.77 -12.44
CA LEU A 108 -10.72 -21.79 -12.62
C LEU A 108 -11.42 -22.82 -11.71
N SER A 109 -10.77 -23.94 -11.38
CA SER A 109 -11.26 -24.89 -10.36
C SER A 109 -11.25 -24.24 -8.98
N GLN A 110 -10.07 -23.76 -8.54
CA GLN A 110 -9.90 -23.08 -7.25
C GLN A 110 -10.87 -21.91 -7.06
N LEU A 111 -11.20 -21.19 -8.14
CA LEU A 111 -12.20 -20.12 -8.12
C LEU A 111 -13.64 -20.63 -7.90
N LYS A 112 -14.01 -21.82 -8.37
CA LYS A 112 -15.32 -22.44 -8.09
C LYS A 112 -15.39 -22.90 -6.63
N ASP A 113 -14.33 -23.57 -6.16
CA ASP A 113 -14.26 -24.15 -4.82
C ASP A 113 -14.36 -23.05 -3.74
N LEU A 114 -13.57 -21.97 -3.88
CA LEU A 114 -13.63 -20.80 -2.99
C LEU A 114 -14.98 -20.07 -3.04
N LYS A 115 -15.69 -20.08 -4.17
CA LYS A 115 -17.03 -19.50 -4.28
C LYS A 115 -18.08 -20.35 -3.57
N ALA A 116 -17.97 -21.68 -3.66
CA ALA A 116 -18.83 -22.61 -2.91
C ALA A 116 -18.61 -22.45 -1.40
N GLU A 117 -17.34 -22.40 -0.93
CA GLU A 117 -17.03 -22.11 0.47
C GLU A 117 -17.62 -20.77 0.91
N LEU A 118 -17.44 -19.70 0.13
CA LEU A 118 -18.02 -18.40 0.46
C LEU A 118 -19.55 -18.43 0.54
N ALA A 119 -20.23 -19.20 -0.30
CA ALA A 119 -21.69 -19.35 -0.24
C ALA A 119 -22.12 -20.02 1.08
N LEU A 120 -21.47 -21.13 1.46
CA LEU A 120 -21.70 -21.83 2.73
C LEU A 120 -21.44 -20.92 3.94
N LEU A 121 -20.34 -20.16 3.93
CA LEU A 121 -20.02 -19.21 5.01
C LEU A 121 -21.03 -18.05 5.10
N ARG A 122 -21.67 -17.65 4.00
CA ARG A 122 -22.74 -16.63 4.02
C ARG A 122 -24.03 -17.16 4.61
N VAL A 123 -24.41 -18.43 4.35
CA VAL A 123 -25.54 -19.08 5.04
C VAL A 123 -25.24 -19.20 6.53
N ALA A 124 -24.05 -19.68 6.90
CA ALA A 124 -23.62 -19.79 8.29
C ALA A 124 -23.59 -18.44 9.04
N LYS A 125 -23.37 -17.32 8.33
CA LYS A 125 -23.49 -15.98 8.93
C LYS A 125 -24.94 -15.62 9.29
N VAL A 126 -25.91 -16.01 8.45
CA VAL A 126 -27.33 -15.73 8.71
C VAL A 126 -27.87 -16.57 9.87
N THR A 127 -27.42 -17.82 10.00
CA THR A 127 -27.85 -18.75 11.05
C THR A 127 -27.08 -18.61 12.38
N GLY A 128 -26.33 -17.53 12.59
CA GLY A 128 -25.62 -17.29 13.86
C GLY A 128 -24.44 -18.25 14.13
N GLY A 129 -23.79 -18.76 13.08
CA GLY A 129 -22.73 -19.76 13.19
C GLY A 129 -21.46 -19.28 13.92
N ALA A 130 -20.70 -20.26 14.43
CA ALA A 130 -19.51 -20.05 15.27
C ALA A 130 -18.50 -19.01 14.73
N PRO A 131 -17.87 -18.19 15.59
CA PRO A 131 -17.05 -17.04 15.18
C PRO A 131 -15.87 -17.44 14.28
N ASN A 132 -15.25 -18.61 14.50
CA ASN A 132 -14.16 -19.10 13.66
C ASN A 132 -14.57 -19.28 12.18
N LYS A 133 -15.85 -19.59 11.90
CA LYS A 133 -16.39 -19.65 10.52
C LYS A 133 -16.59 -18.24 9.95
N LEU A 134 -17.01 -17.28 10.78
CA LEU A 134 -17.20 -15.88 10.36
C LEU A 134 -15.87 -15.20 10.00
N SER A 135 -14.80 -15.43 10.77
CA SER A 135 -13.46 -14.89 10.51
C SER A 135 -12.90 -15.32 9.14
N LYS A 136 -13.21 -16.54 8.69
CA LYS A 136 -12.80 -17.05 7.36
C LYS A 136 -13.39 -16.25 6.20
N ILE A 137 -14.53 -15.58 6.36
CA ILE A 137 -15.20 -14.83 5.27
C ILE A 137 -14.26 -13.76 4.68
N LYS A 138 -13.48 -13.07 5.51
CA LYS A 138 -12.52 -12.05 5.04
C LYS A 138 -11.38 -12.69 4.22
N VAL A 139 -10.85 -13.82 4.68
CA VAL A 139 -9.77 -14.56 4.03
C VAL A 139 -10.23 -15.10 2.67
N VAL A 140 -11.34 -15.83 2.61
CA VAL A 140 -11.88 -16.42 1.38
C VAL A 140 -12.19 -15.33 0.34
N ARG A 141 -12.74 -14.18 0.74
CA ARG A 141 -12.95 -13.03 -0.16
C ARG A 141 -11.65 -12.48 -0.75
N LEU A 142 -10.57 -12.42 0.04
CA LEU A 142 -9.26 -11.99 -0.44
C LEU A 142 -8.64 -13.02 -1.40
N SER A 143 -8.74 -14.31 -1.10
CA SER A 143 -8.28 -15.39 -1.98
C SER A 143 -8.99 -15.38 -3.34
N ILE A 144 -10.32 -15.19 -3.36
CA ILE A 144 -11.08 -15.03 -4.62
C ILE A 144 -10.59 -13.81 -5.41
N ALA A 145 -10.35 -12.68 -4.75
CA ALA A 145 -9.84 -11.47 -5.40
C ALA A 145 -8.41 -11.67 -5.96
N GLN A 146 -7.54 -12.39 -5.26
CA GLN A 146 -6.19 -12.75 -5.72
C GLN A 146 -6.24 -13.64 -6.96
N VAL A 147 -7.03 -14.72 -6.95
CA VAL A 147 -7.19 -15.64 -8.10
C VAL A 147 -7.74 -14.90 -9.32
N LEU A 148 -8.80 -14.08 -9.16
CA LEU A 148 -9.33 -13.26 -10.24
C LEU A 148 -8.32 -12.24 -10.78
N THR A 149 -7.48 -11.68 -9.91
CA THR A 149 -6.41 -10.74 -10.29
C THR A 149 -5.35 -11.44 -11.14
N VAL A 150 -4.89 -12.63 -10.76
CA VAL A 150 -3.91 -13.41 -11.53
C VAL A 150 -4.48 -13.82 -12.89
N ILE A 151 -5.73 -14.30 -12.95
CA ILE A 151 -6.42 -14.61 -14.21
C ILE A 151 -6.47 -13.36 -15.12
N SER A 152 -6.84 -12.21 -14.55
CA SER A 152 -6.94 -10.95 -15.29
C SER A 152 -5.58 -10.41 -15.75
N GLN A 153 -4.50 -10.66 -14.99
CA GLN A 153 -3.12 -10.32 -15.37
C GLN A 153 -2.69 -11.15 -16.58
N LYS A 154 -2.76 -12.50 -16.48
CA LYS A 154 -2.42 -13.42 -17.57
C LYS A 154 -3.21 -13.14 -18.85
N GLN A 155 -4.52 -12.88 -18.75
CA GLN A 155 -5.35 -12.50 -19.89
C GLN A 155 -4.88 -11.20 -20.57
N LYS A 156 -4.54 -10.17 -19.78
CA LYS A 156 -4.04 -8.90 -20.32
C LYS A 156 -2.63 -9.02 -20.91
N GLU A 157 -1.79 -9.90 -20.39
CA GLU A 157 -0.47 -10.20 -20.94
C GLU A 157 -0.56 -10.84 -22.33
N VAL A 158 -1.32 -11.93 -22.47
CA VAL A 158 -1.61 -12.58 -23.77
C VAL A 158 -2.19 -11.59 -24.79
N LEU A 159 -3.12 -10.72 -24.36
CA LEU A 159 -3.67 -9.67 -25.23
C LEU A 159 -2.62 -8.59 -25.60
N ARG A 160 -1.75 -8.17 -24.69
CA ARG A 160 -0.67 -7.22 -25.01
C ARG A 160 0.30 -7.80 -26.05
N GLU A 161 0.63 -9.08 -25.95
CA GLU A 161 1.47 -9.78 -26.92
C GLU A 161 0.79 -9.84 -28.29
N ALA A 162 -0.46 -10.32 -28.34
CA ALA A 162 -1.25 -10.43 -29.56
C ALA A 162 -1.51 -9.10 -30.30
N TYR A 163 -1.38 -7.96 -29.61
CA TYR A 163 -1.58 -6.62 -30.19
C TYR A 163 -0.30 -5.75 -30.25
N LYS A 164 0.85 -6.21 -29.75
CA LYS A 164 2.08 -5.40 -29.51
C LYS A 164 2.57 -4.53 -30.70
N LYS A 165 2.36 -5.00 -31.94
CA LYS A 165 2.77 -4.33 -33.18
C LYS A 165 1.59 -3.88 -34.07
N LYS A 166 0.34 -4.06 -33.64
CA LYS A 166 -0.85 -3.71 -34.45
C LYS A 166 -1.16 -2.21 -34.32
N LYS A 167 -1.40 -1.53 -35.45
CA LYS A 167 -1.75 -0.09 -35.51
C LYS A 167 -2.97 0.25 -34.66
N TYR A 168 -3.99 -0.62 -34.68
CA TYR A 168 -5.24 -0.44 -33.95
C TYR A 168 -5.27 -1.37 -32.73
N MET A 169 -5.02 -0.79 -31.55
CA MET A 169 -5.14 -1.47 -30.26
C MET A 169 -6.48 -1.12 -29.56
N PRO A 170 -7.10 -2.07 -28.83
CA PRO A 170 -8.24 -1.81 -27.94
C PRO A 170 -7.97 -0.68 -26.94
N LEU A 171 -9.01 0.05 -26.53
CA LEU A 171 -8.88 1.21 -25.64
C LEU A 171 -8.21 0.88 -24.29
N ASP A 172 -8.50 -0.29 -23.72
CA ASP A 172 -8.00 -0.73 -22.42
C ASP A 172 -6.49 -1.04 -22.39
N LEU A 173 -5.92 -1.36 -23.56
CA LEU A 173 -4.49 -1.63 -23.71
C LEU A 173 -3.68 -0.36 -24.05
N ARG A 174 -4.34 0.75 -24.38
CA ARG A 174 -3.66 2.01 -24.70
C ARG A 174 -3.04 2.61 -23.43
N PRO A 175 -1.85 3.23 -23.52
CA PRO A 175 -1.22 3.86 -22.37
C PRO A 175 -2.09 5.00 -21.83
N LYS A 176 -2.47 4.92 -20.55
CA LYS A 176 -3.27 5.94 -19.88
C LYS A 176 -2.45 7.23 -19.71
N LYS A 177 -2.75 8.23 -20.53
CA LYS A 177 -2.16 9.58 -20.51
C LYS A 177 -3.30 10.61 -20.53
N THR A 178 -3.02 11.85 -20.11
CA THR A 178 -4.02 12.94 -20.15
C THR A 178 -4.44 13.25 -21.60
N ARG A 179 -5.62 13.84 -21.79
CA ARG A 179 -6.15 14.19 -23.12
C ARG A 179 -5.23 15.15 -23.88
N ALA A 180 -4.61 16.10 -23.18
CA ALA A 180 -3.63 17.03 -23.75
C ALA A 180 -2.36 16.29 -24.23
N ILE A 181 -1.79 15.40 -23.42
CA ILE A 181 -0.60 14.60 -23.79
C ILE A 181 -0.89 13.67 -24.98
N ARG A 182 -2.14 13.24 -25.16
CA ARG A 182 -2.58 12.45 -26.34
C ARG A 182 -2.79 13.28 -27.61
N ARG A 183 -3.00 14.60 -27.50
CA ARG A 183 -3.32 15.50 -28.63
C ARG A 183 -2.14 16.36 -29.08
N ARG A 184 -1.16 16.62 -28.23
CA ARG A 184 0.07 17.33 -28.60
C ARG A 184 0.84 16.58 -29.69
N LEU A 185 1.64 17.32 -30.45
CA LEU A 185 2.58 16.77 -31.42
C LEU A 185 3.56 15.78 -30.78
N THR A 186 4.00 14.78 -31.55
CA THR A 186 5.10 13.90 -31.15
C THR A 186 6.41 14.67 -31.10
N LYS A 187 7.38 14.20 -30.30
CA LYS A 187 8.73 14.83 -30.23
C LYS A 187 9.36 14.93 -31.63
N HIS A 188 9.23 13.87 -32.43
CA HIS A 188 9.72 13.84 -33.82
C HIS A 188 9.09 14.95 -34.67
N GLN A 189 7.76 15.06 -34.69
CA GLN A 189 7.05 16.13 -35.41
C GLN A 189 7.47 17.53 -34.95
N ALA A 190 7.62 17.75 -33.65
CA ALA A 190 8.07 19.02 -33.10
C ALA A 190 9.55 19.33 -33.40
N SER A 191 10.38 18.32 -33.70
CA SER A 191 11.78 18.49 -34.10
C SER A 191 12.00 18.52 -35.62
N LEU A 192 10.94 18.43 -36.44
CA LEU A 192 11.07 18.53 -37.90
C LEU A 192 11.40 19.96 -38.30
N LYS A 193 12.67 20.19 -38.62
CA LYS A 193 13.20 21.45 -39.15
C LYS A 193 13.26 21.43 -40.67
N THR A 194 13.08 22.58 -41.29
CA THR A 194 13.25 22.74 -42.75
C THR A 194 14.71 22.53 -43.15
N GLU A 195 14.99 22.17 -44.41
CA GLU A 195 16.38 22.01 -44.87
C GLU A 195 17.20 23.30 -44.76
N ARG A 196 16.56 24.46 -45.02
CA ARG A 196 17.15 25.79 -44.87
C ARG A 196 17.57 26.06 -43.42
N GLU A 197 16.72 25.68 -42.47
CA GLU A 197 16.98 25.81 -41.03
C GLU A 197 18.08 24.86 -40.57
N LYS A 198 18.07 23.59 -40.99
CA LYS A 198 19.15 22.63 -40.73
C LYS A 198 20.51 23.15 -41.22
N LYS A 199 20.57 23.64 -42.46
CA LYS A 199 21.78 24.25 -43.04
C LYS A 199 22.25 25.45 -42.22
N ARG A 200 21.34 26.35 -41.82
CA ARG A 200 21.64 27.51 -40.96
C ARG A 200 22.25 27.08 -39.62
N GLU A 201 21.67 26.09 -38.95
CA GLU A 201 22.16 25.58 -37.65
C GLU A 201 23.52 24.88 -37.76
N MET A 202 23.75 24.15 -38.86
CA MET A 202 25.06 23.54 -39.16
C MET A 202 26.16 24.59 -39.37
N TYR A 203 25.87 25.64 -40.15
CA TYR A 203 26.86 26.67 -40.47
C TYR A 203 27.11 27.64 -39.29
N PHE A 204 26.08 27.98 -38.52
CA PHE A 204 26.14 28.96 -37.43
C PHE A 204 25.63 28.40 -36.09
N PRO A 205 26.33 27.42 -35.49
CA PRO A 205 26.01 26.94 -34.15
C PRO A 205 26.26 28.05 -33.11
N MET A 206 25.44 28.11 -32.07
CA MET A 206 25.69 29.02 -30.93
C MET A 206 26.96 28.60 -30.19
N ARG A 207 28.03 29.37 -30.37
CA ARG A 207 29.32 29.17 -29.69
C ARG A 207 29.29 29.85 -28.32
N LYS A 208 29.78 29.14 -27.29
CA LYS A 208 30.04 29.74 -25.98
C LYS A 208 31.40 30.44 -26.03
N TYR A 209 31.46 31.68 -25.55
CA TYR A 209 32.69 32.45 -25.38
C TYR A 209 32.67 33.16 -24.03
N ALA A 210 33.85 33.55 -23.56
CA ALA A 210 34.02 34.38 -22.37
C ALA A 210 34.95 35.53 -22.74
N ILE A 211 34.67 36.72 -22.22
CA ILE A 211 35.54 37.89 -22.35
C ILE A 211 36.38 37.96 -21.08
N LYS A 212 37.70 38.07 -21.23
CA LYS A 212 38.60 38.33 -20.11
C LYS A 212 38.54 39.82 -19.80
N VAL A 213 38.22 40.14 -18.54
CA VAL A 213 38.37 41.48 -17.94
C VAL A 213 39.83 41.65 -17.50
#